data_AF-A0A960GF65-F1
#
_entry.id   AF-A0A960GF65-F1
#
_cell.length_a   1.000
_cell.length_b   1.000
_cell.length_c   1.000
_cell.angle_alpha   90.00
_cell.angle_beta   90.00
_cell.angle_gamma   90.00
#
_symmetry.space_group_name_H-M   'P 1'
#
loop_
_entity.id
_entity.type
_entity.pdbx_description
1 polymer ?
#
loop_
_entity_poly.entity_id
_entity_poly.type
_entity_poly.pdbx_seq_one_letter_code
_entity_poly.pdbx_strand_id
1 'polypeptide(L)'
;GADDNALDFVAVQHGHILGNTVSQAGDWCGYVKGGSAHILVAENRFFSCGTGGFTAGQGTGLEFMTRPWINYEAYGVRIVNNIVHDTQGAGLGVNGGFNILLAYNTLYRVGARSHVLEVIHGVHSCDGAHAGESTAGCASNAGAGGWGTTTTADTQIPNKHVYVYNNLVLNPAGIQSAWQHLAVAGPREQSTNSHAPDPSRADDDLRIAGNLIWNGPESMPLGVGDGSGCGESNPMCNESQLRRENSFNTIALELQDPGGGDYRPTPELLAGIPAAKPIPDFGWADAPAPGMGESGSSNTVPHNAAGQPRSGWGHAGAL
;
A
#
# COMPACT_ATOMS: atom_id res chain seq x y z
N GLY A 1 -6.11 -18.40 9.77
CA GLY A 1 -6.45 -17.28 10.64
C GLY A 1 -5.41 -17.12 11.72
N ALA A 2 -5.37 -15.94 12.33
CA ALA A 2 -4.50 -15.56 13.44
C ALA A 2 -5.20 -14.48 14.28
N ASP A 3 -4.90 -14.40 15.58
CA ASP A 3 -5.45 -13.34 16.45
C ASP A 3 -4.94 -11.95 16.07
N ASP A 4 -3.76 -11.89 15.44
CA ASP A 4 -3.15 -10.68 14.91
C ASP A 4 -3.04 -10.79 13.38
N ASN A 5 -1.82 -10.83 12.84
CA ASN A 5 -1.55 -10.91 11.40
C ASN A 5 -1.35 -12.36 10.93
N ALA A 6 -1.89 -12.73 9.75
CA ALA A 6 -1.73 -14.10 9.25
C ALA A 6 -0.42 -14.32 8.47
N LEU A 7 0.15 -13.27 7.87
CA LEU A 7 1.48 -13.28 7.25
C LEU A 7 2.30 -12.07 7.71
N ASP A 8 3.49 -12.32 8.23
CA ASP A 8 4.44 -11.29 8.68
C ASP A 8 5.82 -11.56 8.06
N PHE A 9 6.17 -10.79 7.03
CA PHE A 9 7.51 -10.81 6.43
C PHE A 9 8.33 -9.69 7.03
N VAL A 10 9.30 -10.03 7.88
CA VAL A 10 10.27 -9.08 8.45
C VAL A 10 11.65 -9.34 7.85
N ALA A 11 12.27 -8.29 7.30
CA ALA A 11 13.62 -8.36 6.74
C ALA A 11 13.81 -9.45 5.67
N VAL A 12 12.80 -9.68 4.82
CA VAL A 12 12.86 -10.66 3.72
C VAL A 12 13.22 -9.96 2.41
N GLN A 13 14.17 -10.51 1.66
CA GLN A 13 14.55 -9.98 0.34
C GLN A 13 14.30 -10.99 -0.78
N HIS A 14 13.92 -10.50 -1.96
CA HIS A 14 13.73 -11.27 -3.20
C HIS A 14 12.73 -12.43 -3.09
N GLY A 15 11.67 -12.23 -2.30
CA GLY A 15 10.59 -13.19 -2.06
C GLY A 15 9.36 -12.96 -2.93
N HIS A 16 8.40 -13.88 -2.81
CA HIS A 16 7.10 -13.76 -3.46
C HIS A 16 5.99 -14.42 -2.64
N ILE A 17 4.77 -13.91 -2.77
CA ILE A 17 3.53 -14.45 -2.21
C ILE A 17 2.57 -14.58 -3.39
N LEU A 18 2.40 -15.79 -3.91
CA LEU A 18 1.70 -16.04 -5.18
C LEU A 18 0.54 -17.03 -5.02
N GLY A 19 -0.64 -16.68 -5.51
CA GLY A 19 -1.76 -17.63 -5.65
C GLY A 19 -2.34 -18.16 -4.34
N ASN A 20 -2.15 -17.45 -3.22
CA ASN A 20 -2.57 -17.90 -1.90
C ASN A 20 -3.99 -17.47 -1.55
N THR A 21 -4.58 -18.17 -0.59
CA THR A 21 -5.76 -17.69 0.13
C THR A 21 -5.39 -17.46 1.59
N VAL A 22 -5.57 -16.23 2.07
CA VAL A 22 -5.23 -15.81 3.44
C VAL A 22 -6.44 -15.10 4.04
N SER A 23 -6.88 -15.57 5.20
CA SER A 23 -8.12 -15.06 5.79
C SER A 23 -8.20 -15.23 7.31
N GLN A 24 -9.17 -14.55 7.91
CA GLN A 24 -9.52 -14.64 9.33
C GLN A 24 -8.37 -14.17 10.23
N ALA A 25 -7.85 -12.98 9.95
CA ALA A 25 -6.83 -12.32 10.76
C ALA A 25 -7.48 -11.22 11.61
N GLY A 26 -7.09 -11.11 12.89
CA GLY A 26 -7.61 -10.07 13.78
C GLY A 26 -7.16 -8.67 13.39
N ASP A 27 -5.97 -8.54 12.81
CA ASP A 27 -5.40 -7.28 12.31
C ASP A 27 -5.36 -7.25 10.76
N TRP A 28 -4.19 -7.21 10.12
CA TRP A 28 -4.06 -7.36 8.66
C TRP A 28 -4.03 -8.82 8.23
N CYS A 29 -4.51 -9.15 7.03
CA CYS A 29 -4.25 -10.51 6.50
C CYS A 29 -2.75 -10.74 6.29
N GLY A 30 -2.00 -9.70 5.94
CA GLY A 30 -0.55 -9.75 6.01
C GLY A 30 0.15 -8.47 5.58
N TYR A 31 1.46 -8.44 5.78
CA TYR A 31 2.32 -7.35 5.33
C TYR A 31 3.76 -7.79 5.13
N VAL A 32 4.51 -6.92 4.46
CA VAL A 32 5.98 -7.01 4.30
C VAL A 32 6.59 -5.77 4.94
N LYS A 33 7.52 -5.93 5.89
CA LYS A 33 8.07 -4.83 6.69
C LYS A 33 9.53 -5.07 7.09
N GLY A 34 10.11 -4.17 7.88
CA GLY A 34 11.45 -4.33 8.46
C GLY A 34 12.58 -4.31 7.42
N GLY A 35 12.44 -3.50 6.38
CA GLY A 35 13.39 -3.45 5.27
C GLY A 35 13.21 -4.62 4.29
N SER A 36 12.02 -5.22 4.24
CA SER A 36 11.73 -6.24 3.24
C SER A 36 11.80 -5.63 1.84
N ALA A 37 12.46 -6.32 0.91
CA ALA A 37 12.79 -5.76 -0.39
C ALA A 37 12.53 -6.72 -1.55
N HIS A 38 12.14 -6.16 -2.69
CA HIS A 38 11.96 -6.91 -3.95
C HIS A 38 10.96 -8.05 -3.82
N ILE A 39 9.79 -7.75 -3.23
CA ILE A 39 8.73 -8.74 -3.00
C ILE A 39 7.63 -8.59 -4.05
N LEU A 40 7.25 -9.71 -4.67
CA LEU A 40 6.04 -9.79 -5.50
C LEU A 40 4.89 -10.43 -4.71
N VAL A 41 3.79 -9.71 -4.55
CA VAL A 41 2.55 -10.19 -3.94
C VAL A 41 1.49 -10.22 -5.02
N ALA A 42 1.22 -11.39 -5.59
CA ALA A 42 0.35 -11.48 -6.76
C ALA A 42 -0.66 -12.61 -6.71
N GLU A 43 -1.83 -12.36 -7.29
CA GLU A 43 -2.84 -13.39 -7.56
C GLU A 43 -3.37 -14.06 -6.28
N ASN A 44 -3.28 -13.37 -5.14
CA ASN A 44 -3.76 -13.88 -3.86
C ASN A 44 -5.20 -13.42 -3.60
N ARG A 45 -5.85 -14.12 -2.68
CA ARG A 45 -7.14 -13.76 -2.09
C ARG A 45 -6.96 -13.47 -0.60
N PHE A 46 -7.21 -12.23 -0.20
CA PHE A 46 -7.14 -11.75 1.19
C PHE A 46 -8.53 -11.38 1.69
N PHE A 47 -9.03 -11.99 2.79
CA PHE A 47 -10.37 -11.66 3.26
C PHE A 47 -10.70 -11.93 4.73
N SER A 48 -11.77 -11.30 5.22
CA SER A 48 -12.22 -11.41 6.61
C SER A 48 -11.11 -11.03 7.59
N CYS A 49 -10.52 -9.86 7.39
CA CYS A 49 -9.45 -9.31 8.22
C CYS A 49 -9.90 -8.01 8.90
N GLY A 50 -9.43 -7.78 10.13
CA GLY A 50 -9.84 -6.63 10.93
C GLY A 50 -9.35 -5.31 10.36
N THR A 51 -8.06 -5.02 10.48
CA THR A 51 -7.48 -3.72 10.09
C THR A 51 -7.27 -3.58 8.59
N GLY A 52 -6.95 -4.66 7.88
CA GLY A 52 -6.88 -4.57 6.43
C GLY A 52 -6.51 -5.84 5.69
N GLY A 53 -6.50 -5.75 4.36
CA GLY A 53 -6.13 -6.85 3.49
C GLY A 53 -4.63 -7.10 3.46
N PHE A 54 -3.89 -6.21 2.80
CA PHE A 54 -2.43 -6.32 2.72
C PHE A 54 -1.75 -4.95 2.72
N THR A 55 -0.64 -4.79 3.43
CA THR A 55 0.14 -3.54 3.39
C THR A 55 1.63 -3.77 3.12
N ALA A 56 2.24 -2.83 2.40
CA ALA A 56 3.69 -2.75 2.26
C ALA A 56 4.24 -1.77 3.30
N GLY A 57 4.93 -2.31 4.28
CA GLY A 57 5.45 -1.62 5.45
C GLY A 57 4.46 -1.54 6.61
N GLN A 58 4.96 -1.27 7.81
CA GLN A 58 4.18 -1.00 9.01
C GLN A 58 5.10 -0.33 10.04
N GLY A 59 5.48 -1.04 11.10
CA GLY A 59 6.40 -0.60 12.12
C GLY A 59 7.29 -1.74 12.57
N THR A 60 8.58 -1.46 12.70
CA THR A 60 9.59 -2.46 13.04
C THR A 60 10.66 -1.85 13.94
N GLY A 61 11.08 -2.59 14.98
CA GLY A 61 12.27 -2.24 15.74
C GLY A 61 13.49 -2.16 14.83
N LEU A 62 14.23 -1.05 14.88
CA LEU A 62 15.41 -0.81 14.06
C LEU A 62 16.45 -1.94 14.22
N GLU A 63 16.52 -2.58 15.37
CA GLU A 63 17.37 -3.74 15.65
C GLU A 63 17.07 -4.99 14.80
N PHE A 64 15.85 -5.11 14.24
CA PHE A 64 15.43 -6.26 13.43
C PHE A 64 15.64 -6.05 11.93
N MET A 65 16.03 -4.84 11.51
CA MET A 65 16.30 -4.55 10.12
C MET A 65 17.65 -5.10 9.66
N THR A 66 17.76 -5.37 8.36
CA THR A 66 18.98 -5.94 7.75
C THR A 66 19.57 -4.99 6.72
N ARG A 67 20.90 -4.80 6.78
CA ARG A 67 21.60 -3.94 5.82
C ARG A 67 21.56 -4.56 4.40
N PRO A 68 21.45 -3.75 3.33
CA PRO A 68 21.42 -2.28 3.33
C PRO A 68 20.03 -1.66 3.60
N TRP A 69 18.99 -2.46 3.83
CA TRP A 69 17.58 -2.06 3.90
C TRP A 69 17.16 -1.54 5.29
N ILE A 70 17.75 -0.43 5.73
CA ILE A 70 17.60 0.07 7.12
C ILE A 70 16.98 1.48 7.21
N ASN A 71 16.31 1.95 6.17
CA ASN A 71 15.73 3.30 6.11
C ASN A 71 14.21 3.28 5.94
N TYR A 72 13.68 2.49 5.01
CA TYR A 72 12.24 2.29 4.77
C TYR A 72 11.79 0.93 5.31
N GLU A 73 10.50 0.80 5.59
CA GLU A 73 9.88 -0.45 6.04
C GLU A 73 9.82 -1.50 4.91
N ALA A 74 9.62 -1.03 3.67
CA ALA A 74 9.51 -1.89 2.49
C ALA A 74 10.13 -1.22 1.25
N TYR A 75 10.72 -2.02 0.38
CA TYR A 75 11.40 -1.54 -0.83
C TYR A 75 11.03 -2.36 -2.07
N GLY A 76 10.71 -1.72 -3.19
CA GLY A 76 10.54 -2.43 -4.46
C GLY A 76 9.45 -3.50 -4.42
N VAL A 77 8.35 -3.24 -3.71
CA VAL A 77 7.25 -4.21 -3.53
C VAL A 77 6.18 -3.98 -4.57
N ARG A 78 5.74 -5.05 -5.25
CA ARG A 78 4.63 -5.01 -6.19
C ARG A 78 3.49 -5.88 -5.70
N ILE A 79 2.33 -5.28 -5.45
CA ILE A 79 1.10 -5.92 -5.01
C ILE A 79 0.11 -5.84 -6.16
N VAL A 80 -0.02 -6.93 -6.92
CA VAL A 80 -0.73 -6.92 -8.20
C VAL A 80 -1.72 -8.07 -8.39
N ASN A 81 -2.82 -7.83 -9.11
CA ASN A 81 -3.80 -8.87 -9.45
C ASN A 81 -4.37 -9.62 -8.22
N ASN A 82 -4.39 -9.01 -7.03
CA ASN A 82 -4.98 -9.64 -5.85
C ASN A 82 -6.47 -9.32 -5.74
N ILE A 83 -7.20 -10.21 -5.09
CA ILE A 83 -8.58 -10.00 -4.68
C ILE A 83 -8.60 -9.78 -3.17
N VAL A 84 -9.07 -8.63 -2.72
CA VAL A 84 -9.23 -8.31 -1.30
C VAL A 84 -10.70 -8.12 -1.02
N HIS A 85 -11.27 -8.80 -0.02
CA HIS A 85 -12.67 -8.57 0.31
C HIS A 85 -13.02 -8.76 1.78
N ASP A 86 -14.15 -8.18 2.20
CA ASP A 86 -14.67 -8.34 3.55
C ASP A 86 -13.66 -7.96 4.65
N THR A 87 -12.98 -6.82 4.48
CA THR A 87 -12.06 -6.27 5.49
C THR A 87 -12.69 -5.06 6.18
N GLN A 88 -12.55 -4.93 7.50
CA GLN A 88 -13.18 -3.79 8.19
C GLN A 88 -12.43 -2.49 7.90
N GLY A 89 -11.10 -2.50 7.94
CA GLY A 89 -10.26 -1.39 7.48
C GLY A 89 -9.83 -1.52 6.02
N ALA A 90 -8.75 -0.82 5.65
CA ALA A 90 -8.34 -0.63 4.27
C ALA A 90 -8.12 -1.96 3.54
N GLY A 91 -8.44 -2.00 2.24
CA GLY A 91 -8.12 -3.18 1.44
C GLY A 91 -6.62 -3.33 1.25
N LEU A 92 -5.94 -2.23 0.90
CA LEU A 92 -4.49 -2.17 0.69
C LEU A 92 -3.87 -0.94 1.33
N GLY A 93 -2.61 -1.04 1.75
CA GLY A 93 -1.86 0.03 2.40
C GLY A 93 -0.40 0.15 1.96
N VAL A 94 0.20 1.32 2.22
CA VAL A 94 1.65 1.54 2.19
C VAL A 94 2.08 2.40 3.37
N ASN A 95 2.92 1.83 4.24
CA ASN A 95 3.31 2.43 5.51
C ASN A 95 4.84 2.45 5.63
N GLY A 96 5.48 3.52 5.14
CA GLY A 96 6.93 3.69 5.16
C GLY A 96 7.66 3.02 4.00
N GLY A 97 7.09 3.02 2.79
CA GLY A 97 7.61 2.30 1.63
C GLY A 97 8.40 3.15 0.62
N PHE A 98 9.37 2.53 -0.04
CA PHE A 98 10.13 3.10 -1.17
C PHE A 98 9.92 2.23 -2.43
N ASN A 99 9.51 2.83 -3.55
CA ASN A 99 9.19 2.08 -4.79
C ASN A 99 8.15 0.98 -4.54
N ILE A 100 6.91 1.39 -4.30
CA ILE A 100 5.80 0.46 -4.02
C ILE A 100 4.75 0.59 -5.11
N LEU A 101 4.29 -0.54 -5.64
CA LEU A 101 3.22 -0.62 -6.63
C LEU A 101 2.01 -1.35 -6.04
N LEU A 102 0.86 -0.70 -6.02
CA LEU A 102 -0.45 -1.33 -5.82
C LEU A 102 -1.21 -1.26 -7.14
N ALA A 103 -1.28 -2.34 -7.91
CA ALA A 103 -1.94 -2.26 -9.22
C ALA A 103 -2.81 -3.44 -9.62
N TYR A 104 -3.89 -3.15 -10.35
CA TYR A 104 -4.81 -4.17 -10.86
C TYR A 104 -5.38 -5.09 -9.77
N ASN A 105 -5.57 -4.60 -8.55
CA ASN A 105 -6.24 -5.37 -7.51
C ASN A 105 -7.76 -5.14 -7.59
N THR A 106 -8.55 -6.13 -7.21
CA THR A 106 -10.00 -6.02 -7.04
C THR A 106 -10.34 -6.05 -5.55
N LEU A 107 -10.92 -4.97 -5.05
CA LEU A 107 -11.28 -4.78 -3.65
C LEU A 107 -12.80 -4.75 -3.52
N TYR A 108 -13.38 -5.58 -2.64
CA TYR A 108 -14.84 -5.70 -2.51
C TYR A 108 -15.28 -5.74 -1.04
N ARG A 109 -16.21 -4.86 -0.64
CA ARG A 109 -16.63 -4.74 0.78
C ARG A 109 -15.44 -4.52 1.72
N VAL A 110 -14.67 -3.47 1.45
CA VAL A 110 -13.49 -3.10 2.26
C VAL A 110 -13.68 -1.72 2.87
N GLY A 111 -12.94 -1.42 3.94
CA GLY A 111 -12.79 -0.05 4.41
C GLY A 111 -14.00 0.54 5.12
N ALA A 112 -14.94 -0.28 5.57
CA ALA A 112 -16.15 0.17 6.26
C ALA A 112 -15.84 1.05 7.49
N ARG A 113 -14.72 0.78 8.17
CA ARG A 113 -14.27 1.53 9.35
C ARG A 113 -13.84 2.97 9.03
N SER A 114 -13.26 3.23 7.86
CA SER A 114 -12.73 4.58 7.55
C SER A 114 -12.54 4.87 6.07
N HIS A 115 -11.75 4.06 5.37
CA HIS A 115 -11.27 4.30 4.01
C HIS A 115 -10.87 2.99 3.32
N VAL A 116 -10.82 2.98 1.98
CA VAL A 116 -10.55 1.76 1.20
C VAL A 116 -9.07 1.52 0.90
N LEU A 117 -8.25 2.58 0.91
CA LEU A 117 -6.81 2.54 0.64
C LEU A 117 -6.07 3.52 1.57
N GLU A 118 -4.90 3.11 2.08
CA GLU A 118 -4.04 3.99 2.89
C GLU A 118 -2.63 4.16 2.33
N VAL A 119 -2.09 5.36 2.51
CA VAL A 119 -0.68 5.69 2.31
C VAL A 119 -0.26 6.57 3.48
N ILE A 120 0.31 5.94 4.52
CA ILE A 120 0.62 6.59 5.79
C ILE A 120 2.09 6.35 6.18
N HIS A 121 2.51 6.90 7.32
CA HIS A 121 3.88 6.72 7.80
C HIS A 121 4.10 5.30 8.33
N GLY A 122 5.27 4.74 8.05
CA GLY A 122 5.78 3.61 8.82
C GLY A 122 6.39 4.07 10.13
N VAL A 123 6.89 3.16 10.95
CA VAL A 123 7.51 3.50 12.24
C VAL A 123 8.72 2.63 12.56
N HIS A 124 9.89 3.26 12.76
CA HIS A 124 10.99 2.57 13.42
C HIS A 124 11.03 2.92 14.91
N SER A 125 10.94 1.90 15.74
CA SER A 125 11.16 1.95 17.19
C SER A 125 12.55 1.42 17.54
N CYS A 126 12.92 1.50 18.82
CA CYS A 126 13.95 0.64 19.39
C CYS A 126 13.30 -0.19 20.48
N ASP A 127 12.91 -1.42 20.15
CA ASP A 127 12.07 -2.26 21.02
C ASP A 127 12.83 -2.66 22.29
N GLY A 128 14.14 -2.87 22.19
CA GLY A 128 15.01 -3.02 23.35
C GLY A 128 14.92 -1.83 24.32
N ALA A 129 14.79 -0.59 23.83
CA ALA A 129 14.62 0.57 24.71
C ALA A 129 13.23 0.57 25.40
N HIS A 130 12.17 0.23 24.66
CA HIS A 130 10.81 0.13 25.19
C HIS A 130 10.66 -0.98 26.24
N ALA A 131 11.37 -2.10 26.07
CA ALA A 131 11.38 -3.22 27.01
C ALA A 131 12.36 -3.04 28.19
N GLY A 132 13.21 -2.00 28.18
CA GLY A 132 14.28 -1.85 29.18
C GLY A 132 15.41 -2.86 29.01
N GLU A 133 15.61 -3.34 27.78
CA GLU A 133 16.59 -4.33 27.35
C GLU A 133 17.74 -3.67 26.53
N SER A 134 18.56 -4.50 25.88
CA SER A 134 19.73 -4.04 25.12
C SER A 134 19.33 -3.24 23.87
N THR A 135 19.91 -2.04 23.72
CA THR A 135 19.74 -1.19 22.53
C THR A 135 20.89 -1.35 21.52
N ALA A 136 21.76 -2.35 21.70
CA ALA A 136 22.95 -2.53 20.87
C ALA A 136 22.62 -2.75 19.38
N GLY A 137 21.52 -3.45 19.08
CA GLY A 137 21.04 -3.63 17.71
C GLY A 137 20.63 -2.31 17.06
N CYS A 138 19.81 -1.51 17.75
CA CYS A 138 19.42 -0.16 17.31
C CYS A 138 20.66 0.73 17.10
N ALA A 139 21.59 0.74 18.06
CA ALA A 139 22.82 1.54 17.97
C ALA A 139 23.70 1.13 16.79
N SER A 140 23.79 -0.18 16.51
CA SER A 140 24.53 -0.70 15.37
C SER A 140 23.90 -0.26 14.04
N ASN A 141 22.58 -0.33 13.89
CA ASN A 141 21.91 0.06 12.65
C ASN A 141 21.83 1.59 12.48
N ALA A 142 21.57 2.35 13.55
CA ALA A 142 21.66 3.81 13.52
C ALA A 142 23.08 4.28 13.16
N GLY A 143 24.12 3.66 13.75
CA GLY A 143 25.51 3.92 13.42
C GLY A 143 25.91 3.56 11.98
N ALA A 144 25.09 2.75 11.29
CA ALA A 144 25.25 2.42 9.87
C ALA A 144 24.49 3.37 8.92
N GLY A 145 23.84 4.42 9.45
CA GLY A 145 23.02 5.33 8.68
C GLY A 145 21.55 4.91 8.55
N GLY A 146 21.09 3.97 9.38
CA GLY A 146 19.68 3.62 9.46
C GLY A 146 18.85 4.76 10.04
N TRP A 147 17.56 4.80 9.66
CA TRP A 147 16.62 5.77 10.21
C TRP A 147 16.00 5.20 11.49
N GLY A 148 16.17 5.88 12.62
CA GLY A 148 15.65 5.46 13.91
C GLY A 148 16.47 6.03 15.06
N THR A 149 16.03 5.76 16.29
CA THR A 149 16.73 6.19 17.51
C THR A 149 17.17 5.00 18.35
N THR A 150 17.98 5.25 19.39
CA THR A 150 18.31 4.25 20.43
C THR A 150 17.53 4.50 21.73
N THR A 151 16.48 5.31 21.67
CA THR A 151 15.64 5.70 22.81
C THR A 151 14.23 5.15 22.63
N THR A 152 13.31 5.45 23.53
CA THR A 152 11.88 5.10 23.38
C THR A 152 11.14 6.02 22.39
N ALA A 153 11.83 6.96 21.75
CA ALA A 153 11.24 7.82 20.74
C ALA A 153 11.14 7.09 19.40
N ASP A 154 9.93 7.00 18.89
CA ASP A 154 9.64 6.46 17.56
C ASP A 154 10.09 7.43 16.47
N THR A 155 10.50 6.87 15.34
CA THR A 155 10.84 7.59 14.11
C THR A 155 9.78 7.34 13.05
N GLN A 156 9.21 8.41 12.49
CA GLN A 156 8.19 8.28 11.45
C GLN A 156 8.87 7.98 10.12
N ILE A 157 8.49 6.91 9.43
CA ILE A 157 9.13 6.52 8.18
C ILE A 157 8.30 7.03 7.01
N PRO A 158 8.88 7.88 6.12
CA PRO A 158 8.16 8.46 5.01
C PRO A 158 7.84 7.41 3.93
N ASN A 159 6.99 7.78 2.98
CA ASN A 159 6.85 7.05 1.72
C ASN A 159 7.55 7.81 0.60
N LYS A 160 8.05 7.09 -0.39
CA LYS A 160 8.56 7.68 -1.63
C LYS A 160 8.38 6.76 -2.83
N HIS A 161 8.01 7.33 -3.98
CA HIS A 161 7.73 6.57 -5.21
C HIS A 161 6.66 5.48 -5.00
N VAL A 162 5.46 5.91 -4.59
CA VAL A 162 4.31 5.03 -4.39
C VAL A 162 3.34 5.18 -5.55
N TYR A 163 3.04 4.08 -6.21
CA TYR A 163 2.21 4.02 -7.40
C TYR A 163 0.96 3.17 -7.13
N VAL A 164 -0.21 3.80 -7.16
CA VAL A 164 -1.52 3.14 -6.99
C VAL A 164 -2.29 3.21 -8.30
N TYR A 165 -2.30 2.12 -9.06
CA TYR A 165 -2.75 2.14 -10.46
C TYR A 165 -3.81 1.09 -10.79
N ASN A 166 -4.85 1.50 -11.51
CA ASN A 166 -5.76 0.56 -12.18
C ASN A 166 -6.41 -0.47 -11.23
N ASN A 167 -6.64 -0.12 -9.97
CA ASN A 167 -7.38 -0.97 -9.03
C ASN A 167 -8.89 -0.75 -9.21
N LEU A 168 -9.67 -1.80 -8.94
CA LEU A 168 -11.14 -1.74 -8.90
C LEU A 168 -11.58 -1.89 -7.45
N VAL A 169 -12.37 -0.95 -6.94
CA VAL A 169 -12.93 -1.00 -5.59
C VAL A 169 -14.44 -0.90 -5.68
N LEU A 170 -15.16 -1.91 -5.17
CA LEU A 170 -16.62 -1.91 -5.12
C LEU A 170 -17.11 -2.20 -3.70
N ASN A 171 -17.75 -1.20 -3.10
CA ASN A 171 -18.61 -1.38 -1.94
C ASN A 171 -20.08 -1.29 -2.43
N PRO A 172 -20.84 -2.40 -2.41
CA PRO A 172 -22.21 -2.44 -2.91
C PRO A 172 -23.16 -1.64 -2.02
N ALA A 173 -24.39 -1.41 -2.49
CA ALA A 173 -25.41 -0.71 -1.71
C ALA A 173 -25.56 -1.29 -0.29
N GLY A 174 -25.57 -0.41 0.72
CA GLY A 174 -25.58 -0.77 2.13
C GLY A 174 -24.20 -0.94 2.76
N ILE A 175 -23.12 -0.91 1.98
CA ILE A 175 -21.73 -0.95 2.45
C ILE A 175 -20.99 0.25 1.88
N GLN A 176 -20.26 0.96 2.74
CA GLN A 176 -19.43 2.10 2.37
C GLN A 176 -18.42 2.38 3.47
N SER A 177 -17.39 3.17 3.17
CA SER A 177 -16.52 3.75 4.18
C SER A 177 -17.24 4.77 5.06
N ALA A 178 -16.85 4.84 6.33
CA ALA A 178 -17.43 5.77 7.29
C ALA A 178 -17.09 7.25 6.99
N TRP A 179 -15.90 7.53 6.46
CA TRP A 179 -15.38 8.90 6.42
C TRP A 179 -14.92 9.36 5.04
N GLN A 180 -14.21 8.51 4.29
CA GLN A 180 -13.51 8.94 3.08
C GLN A 180 -13.11 7.77 2.17
N HIS A 181 -12.66 8.08 0.96
CA HIS A 181 -12.09 7.07 0.05
C HIS A 181 -10.68 6.64 0.45
N LEU A 182 -9.79 7.60 0.68
CA LEU A 182 -8.36 7.39 0.90
C LEU A 182 -7.96 7.88 2.30
N ALA A 183 -6.89 7.34 2.86
CA ALA A 183 -6.18 7.99 3.96
C ALA A 183 -4.74 8.25 3.54
N VAL A 184 -4.42 9.50 3.24
CA VAL A 184 -3.03 9.92 2.97
C VAL A 184 -2.55 10.76 4.14
N ALA A 185 -1.50 10.33 4.84
CA ALA A 185 -1.03 11.08 6.00
C ALA A 185 -0.38 12.41 5.61
N GLY A 186 -0.68 13.48 6.34
CA GLY A 186 0.05 14.74 6.24
C GLY A 186 1.48 14.64 6.78
N PRO A 187 2.32 15.67 6.57
CA PRO A 187 3.69 15.67 7.05
C PRO A 187 3.76 15.58 8.58
N ARG A 188 4.76 14.87 9.11
CA ARG A 188 5.03 14.74 10.55
C ARG A 188 6.44 15.17 10.88
N GLU A 189 6.61 15.91 11.98
CA GLU A 189 7.92 16.23 12.52
C GLU A 189 8.62 14.97 13.04
N GLN A 190 9.94 14.93 12.92
CA GLN A 190 10.74 13.82 13.42
C GLN A 190 11.21 14.04 14.86
N SER A 191 11.48 12.94 15.55
CA SER A 191 12.26 12.97 16.78
C SER A 191 13.72 13.34 16.48
N THR A 192 14.36 14.05 17.43
CA THR A 192 15.76 14.46 17.34
C THR A 192 16.67 13.24 17.15
N ASN A 193 17.66 13.35 16.25
CA ASN A 193 18.63 12.29 15.93
C ASN A 193 18.02 11.02 15.33
N SER A 194 16.81 11.09 14.76
CA SER A 194 16.22 9.96 14.02
C SER A 194 16.92 9.64 12.71
N HIS A 195 17.72 10.57 12.17
CA HIS A 195 18.38 10.49 10.86
C HIS A 195 17.43 10.36 9.66
N ALA A 196 16.11 10.32 9.89
CA ALA A 196 15.08 10.28 8.87
C ALA A 196 14.81 11.70 8.29
N PRO A 197 14.20 11.79 7.09
CA PRO A 197 13.75 13.07 6.54
C PRO A 197 12.79 13.78 7.49
N ASP A 198 13.00 15.08 7.68
CA ASP A 198 12.18 15.95 8.52
C ASP A 198 11.72 17.18 7.73
N PRO A 199 10.41 17.39 7.53
CA PRO A 199 9.32 16.51 7.97
C PRO A 199 9.29 15.17 7.21
N SER A 200 8.80 14.12 7.88
CA SER A 200 8.38 12.88 7.24
C SER A 200 7.20 13.15 6.32
N ARG A 201 7.23 12.67 5.08
CA ARG A 201 6.15 12.83 4.08
C ARG A 201 5.66 11.47 3.61
N ALA A 202 4.34 11.29 3.57
CA ALA A 202 3.72 10.08 3.04
C ALA A 202 3.36 10.20 1.55
N ASP A 203 3.53 11.38 0.95
CA ASP A 203 3.06 11.73 -0.40
C ASP A 203 4.17 12.22 -1.36
N ASP A 204 5.44 11.92 -1.05
CA ASP A 204 6.57 12.24 -1.94
C ASP A 204 6.58 11.29 -3.16
N ASP A 205 6.41 11.85 -4.35
CA ASP A 205 6.15 11.11 -5.60
C ASP A 205 5.04 10.04 -5.48
N LEU A 206 4.00 10.30 -4.68
CA LEU A 206 2.77 9.51 -4.68
C LEU A 206 1.97 9.78 -5.95
N ARG A 207 1.60 8.73 -6.68
CA ARG A 207 0.78 8.82 -7.89
C ARG A 207 -0.36 7.82 -7.83
N ILE A 208 -1.58 8.32 -8.00
CA ILE A 208 -2.81 7.52 -7.96
C ILE A 208 -3.57 7.77 -9.27
N ALA A 209 -3.67 6.76 -10.13
CA ALA A 209 -4.29 6.92 -11.46
C ALA A 209 -4.94 5.64 -12.00
N GLY A 210 -6.01 5.80 -12.79
CA GLY A 210 -6.72 4.71 -13.45
C GLY A 210 -7.57 3.85 -12.52
N ASN A 211 -7.68 4.20 -11.24
CA ASN A 211 -8.48 3.45 -10.28
C ASN A 211 -9.98 3.74 -10.48
N LEU A 212 -10.81 2.71 -10.32
CA LEU A 212 -12.26 2.79 -10.34
C LEU A 212 -12.76 2.48 -8.92
N ILE A 213 -13.33 3.47 -8.24
CA ILE A 213 -13.73 3.37 -6.83
C ILE A 213 -15.22 3.72 -6.72
N TRP A 214 -16.01 2.71 -6.38
CA TRP A 214 -17.42 2.84 -6.02
C TRP A 214 -17.57 2.55 -4.52
N ASN A 215 -17.70 3.59 -3.72
CA ASN A 215 -17.66 3.57 -2.27
C ASN A 215 -18.58 4.66 -1.73
N GLY A 216 -19.88 4.38 -1.61
CA GLY A 216 -20.86 5.32 -1.06
C GLY A 216 -21.29 6.44 -2.02
N PRO A 217 -21.81 7.58 -1.50
CA PRO A 217 -22.36 8.66 -2.33
C PRO A 217 -21.26 9.49 -3.01
N GLU A 218 -21.62 10.20 -4.08
CA GLU A 218 -20.71 11.12 -4.80
C GLU A 218 -20.06 12.18 -3.89
N SER A 219 -20.75 12.59 -2.83
CA SER A 219 -20.24 13.53 -1.83
C SER A 219 -19.24 12.94 -0.84
N MET A 220 -18.88 11.65 -0.95
CA MET A 220 -17.90 11.05 -0.04
C MET A 220 -16.55 11.79 -0.16
N PRO A 221 -15.98 12.26 0.95
CA PRO A 221 -14.67 12.92 0.94
C PRO A 221 -13.58 12.03 0.32
N LEU A 222 -12.65 12.64 -0.41
CA LEU A 222 -11.49 11.90 -0.93
C LEU A 222 -10.54 11.46 0.18
N GLY A 223 -10.40 12.26 1.25
CA GLY A 223 -9.44 12.02 2.33
C GLY A 223 -8.03 12.52 2.04
N VAL A 224 -7.95 13.70 1.40
CA VAL A 224 -6.73 14.43 1.06
C VAL A 224 -6.90 15.91 1.37
N GLY A 225 -5.80 16.66 1.47
CA GLY A 225 -5.83 18.08 1.82
C GLY A 225 -6.04 18.34 3.31
N ASP A 226 -6.07 19.63 3.71
CA ASP A 226 -6.35 20.11 5.07
C ASP A 226 -5.75 19.28 6.21
N GLY A 227 -4.41 19.26 6.30
CA GLY A 227 -3.68 18.51 7.32
C GLY A 227 -3.45 17.03 6.97
N SER A 228 -4.07 16.53 5.90
CA SER A 228 -3.73 15.26 5.24
C SER A 228 -2.66 15.46 4.17
N GLY A 229 -2.18 14.37 3.57
CA GLY A 229 -1.29 14.42 2.41
C GLY A 229 -2.05 14.83 1.14
N CYS A 230 -1.31 14.94 0.03
CA CYS A 230 -1.84 15.35 -1.27
C CYS A 230 -2.49 16.74 -1.26
N GLY A 231 -1.83 17.70 -0.61
CA GLY A 231 -2.28 19.10 -0.56
C GLY A 231 -2.28 19.78 -1.93
N GLU A 232 -2.95 20.93 -2.05
CA GLU A 232 -3.15 21.65 -3.32
C GLU A 232 -1.85 21.95 -4.09
N SER A 233 -0.75 22.19 -3.37
CA SER A 233 0.56 22.50 -3.95
C SER A 233 1.37 21.27 -4.37
N ASN A 234 0.94 20.06 -4.02
CA ASN A 234 1.63 18.84 -4.43
C ASN A 234 1.36 18.60 -5.94
N PRO A 235 2.41 18.57 -6.78
CA PRO A 235 2.27 18.52 -8.23
C PRO A 235 1.96 17.13 -8.79
N MET A 236 1.98 16.07 -7.96
CA MET A 236 1.75 14.68 -8.38
C MET A 236 0.53 14.05 -7.70
N CYS A 237 0.16 14.56 -6.52
CA CYS A 237 -1.02 14.13 -5.79
C CYS A 237 -1.75 15.34 -5.20
N ASN A 238 -2.82 15.78 -5.84
CA ASN A 238 -3.77 16.74 -5.26
C ASN A 238 -5.18 16.40 -5.72
N GLU A 239 -6.21 16.96 -5.06
CA GLU A 239 -7.61 16.64 -5.34
C GLU A 239 -7.97 16.78 -6.83
N SER A 240 -7.53 17.87 -7.49
CA SER A 240 -7.82 18.09 -8.91
C SER A 240 -7.21 17.02 -9.82
N GLN A 241 -6.00 16.55 -9.50
CA GLN A 241 -5.36 15.44 -10.21
C GLN A 241 -6.06 14.12 -9.92
N LEU A 242 -6.36 13.83 -8.66
CA LEU A 242 -7.00 12.58 -8.25
C LEU A 242 -8.34 12.38 -8.95
N ARG A 243 -9.20 13.41 -8.97
CA ARG A 243 -10.51 13.36 -9.65
C ARG A 243 -10.40 13.26 -11.16
N ARG A 244 -9.33 13.78 -11.76
CA ARG A 244 -9.11 13.70 -13.21
C ARG A 244 -8.57 12.33 -13.63
N GLU A 245 -7.67 11.77 -12.83
CA GLU A 245 -6.97 10.54 -13.21
C GLU A 245 -7.68 9.27 -12.74
N ASN A 246 -8.71 9.37 -11.89
CA ASN A 246 -9.45 8.23 -11.34
C ASN A 246 -10.96 8.47 -11.40
N SER A 247 -11.75 7.42 -11.19
CA SER A 247 -13.20 7.51 -11.06
C SER A 247 -13.60 7.23 -9.61
N PHE A 248 -14.05 8.27 -8.89
CA PHE A 248 -14.60 8.16 -7.53
C PHE A 248 -16.12 8.37 -7.60
N ASN A 249 -16.90 7.31 -7.41
CA ASN A 249 -18.37 7.33 -7.40
C ASN A 249 -19.02 7.92 -8.67
N THR A 250 -18.30 7.92 -9.80
CA THR A 250 -18.79 8.44 -11.10
C THR A 250 -19.13 7.34 -12.11
N ILE A 251 -18.64 6.13 -11.92
CA ILE A 251 -18.94 4.95 -12.75
C ILE A 251 -19.47 3.86 -11.83
N ALA A 252 -20.75 3.51 -11.99
CA ALA A 252 -21.34 2.39 -11.26
C ALA A 252 -20.64 1.09 -11.65
N LEU A 253 -20.22 0.31 -10.66
CA LEU A 253 -19.48 -0.94 -10.87
C LEU A 253 -20.39 -2.13 -10.56
N GLU A 254 -20.30 -3.16 -11.40
CA GLU A 254 -21.00 -4.43 -11.24
C GLU A 254 -20.03 -5.59 -11.49
N LEU A 255 -20.08 -6.58 -10.60
CA LEU A 255 -19.31 -7.83 -10.69
C LEU A 255 -20.28 -9.00 -10.90
N GLN A 256 -19.83 -10.07 -11.54
CA GLN A 256 -20.71 -11.18 -11.98
C GLN A 256 -21.44 -11.89 -10.84
N ASP A 257 -20.72 -12.39 -9.84
CA ASP A 257 -21.32 -13.02 -8.65
C ASP A 257 -20.36 -12.94 -7.45
N PRO A 258 -20.16 -11.75 -6.88
CA PRO A 258 -19.22 -11.59 -5.77
C PRO A 258 -19.71 -12.28 -4.48
N GLY A 259 -20.99 -12.67 -4.40
CA GLY A 259 -21.53 -13.51 -3.32
C GLY A 259 -21.11 -14.98 -3.45
N GLY A 260 -21.05 -15.50 -4.67
CA GLY A 260 -20.50 -16.81 -5.02
C GLY A 260 -18.97 -16.84 -5.17
N GLY A 261 -18.30 -15.69 -5.04
CA GLY A 261 -16.84 -15.56 -5.13
C GLY A 261 -16.31 -15.28 -6.53
N ASP A 262 -17.19 -14.90 -7.48
CA ASP A 262 -16.82 -14.43 -8.81
C ASP A 262 -16.73 -12.90 -8.84
N TYR A 263 -15.49 -12.42 -8.77
CA TYR A 263 -15.17 -10.99 -8.75
C TYR A 263 -14.83 -10.42 -10.14
N ARG A 264 -15.20 -11.13 -11.22
CA ARG A 264 -15.01 -10.62 -12.58
C ARG A 264 -15.97 -9.45 -12.83
N PRO A 265 -15.49 -8.35 -13.44
CA PRO A 265 -16.37 -7.34 -14.03
C PRO A 265 -17.41 -7.98 -14.97
N THR A 266 -18.61 -7.41 -15.04
CA THR A 266 -19.57 -7.77 -16.07
C THR A 266 -19.09 -7.31 -17.46
N PRO A 267 -19.47 -7.99 -18.56
CA PRO A 267 -19.16 -7.53 -19.92
C PRO A 267 -19.61 -6.09 -20.19
N GLU A 268 -20.76 -5.69 -19.65
CA GLU A 268 -21.32 -4.35 -19.74
C GLU A 268 -20.42 -3.32 -19.05
N LEU A 269 -19.90 -3.64 -17.86
CA LEU A 269 -18.94 -2.79 -17.16
C LEU A 269 -17.66 -2.64 -17.99
N LEU A 270 -17.09 -3.74 -18.50
CA LEU A 270 -15.86 -3.72 -19.30
C LEU A 270 -15.99 -2.86 -20.56
N ALA A 271 -17.17 -2.87 -21.20
CA ALA A 271 -17.45 -2.05 -22.38
C ALA A 271 -17.54 -0.54 -22.05
N GLY A 272 -17.87 -0.18 -20.81
CA GLY A 272 -18.12 1.19 -20.36
C GLY A 272 -16.96 1.88 -19.64
N ILE A 273 -15.94 1.13 -19.20
CA ILE A 273 -14.83 1.70 -18.43
C ILE A 273 -13.67 2.20 -19.29
N PRO A 274 -12.93 3.23 -18.84
CA PRO A 274 -11.71 3.67 -19.51
C PRO A 274 -10.66 2.56 -19.61
N ALA A 275 -9.78 2.69 -20.61
CA ALA A 275 -8.56 1.89 -20.66
C ALA A 275 -7.67 2.18 -19.43
N ALA A 276 -6.96 1.16 -18.96
CA ALA A 276 -6.00 1.28 -17.87
C ALA A 276 -4.89 2.29 -18.21
N LYS A 277 -4.38 2.96 -17.18
CA LYS A 277 -3.30 3.95 -17.27
C LYS A 277 -1.93 3.24 -17.29
N PRO A 278 -0.94 3.77 -18.03
CA PRO A 278 0.42 3.24 -18.01
C PRO A 278 1.05 3.42 -16.63
N ILE A 279 1.78 2.40 -16.19
CA ILE A 279 2.44 2.38 -14.88
C ILE A 279 3.92 2.73 -15.10
N PRO A 280 4.44 3.79 -14.43
CA PRO A 280 5.87 4.08 -14.46
C PRO A 280 6.68 2.95 -13.83
N ASP A 281 7.83 2.63 -14.40
CA ASP A 281 8.82 1.74 -13.80
C ASP A 281 9.46 2.39 -12.56
N PHE A 282 9.95 1.56 -11.64
CA PHE A 282 10.67 2.04 -10.47
C PHE A 282 12.01 2.67 -10.84
N GLY A 283 12.28 3.85 -10.27
CA GLY A 283 13.58 4.50 -10.28
C GLY A 283 14.33 4.27 -8.97
N TRP A 284 15.63 3.99 -9.04
CA TRP A 284 16.45 3.68 -7.86
C TRP A 284 17.62 4.64 -7.65
N ALA A 285 17.69 5.71 -8.45
CA ALA A 285 18.83 6.63 -8.46
C ALA A 285 19.00 7.41 -7.15
N ASP A 286 17.92 7.59 -6.39
CA ASP A 286 17.86 8.30 -5.12
C ASP A 286 17.54 7.38 -3.93
N ALA A 287 17.79 6.08 -4.10
CA ALA A 287 17.72 5.12 -3.00
C ALA A 287 18.77 5.48 -1.92
N PRO A 288 18.46 5.31 -0.60
CA PRO A 288 19.35 5.72 0.48
C PRO A 288 20.73 5.05 0.51
N ALA A 289 20.88 3.87 -0.09
CA ALA A 289 22.16 3.17 -0.20
C ALA A 289 22.38 2.59 -1.62
N PRO A 290 23.64 2.49 -2.07
CA PRO A 290 23.96 1.89 -3.36
C PRO A 290 23.60 0.40 -3.41
N GLY A 291 23.32 -0.12 -4.60
CA GLY A 291 23.03 -1.54 -4.84
C GLY A 291 21.59 -1.98 -4.51
N MET A 292 20.74 -1.10 -3.98
CA MET A 292 19.34 -1.43 -3.70
C MET A 292 18.52 -1.74 -4.97
N GLY A 293 18.83 -1.13 -6.11
CA GLY A 293 18.06 -1.28 -7.35
C GLY A 293 18.42 -2.47 -8.25
N GLU A 294 19.19 -3.45 -7.79
CA GLU A 294 19.79 -4.48 -8.66
C GLU A 294 18.78 -5.50 -9.23
N SER A 295 17.57 -5.60 -8.68
CA SER A 295 16.52 -6.49 -9.20
C SER A 295 15.24 -5.75 -9.59
N GLY A 296 14.93 -5.74 -10.89
CA GLY A 296 13.59 -5.46 -11.42
C GLY A 296 13.07 -4.04 -11.23
N SER A 297 13.28 -3.16 -12.22
CA SER A 297 12.61 -1.85 -12.31
C SER A 297 11.22 -1.94 -12.95
N SER A 298 10.95 -3.00 -13.72
CA SER A 298 9.75 -3.10 -14.53
C SER A 298 8.49 -3.28 -13.70
N ASN A 299 7.54 -2.37 -13.91
CA ASN A 299 6.20 -2.41 -13.34
C ASN A 299 5.15 -2.95 -14.33
N THR A 300 5.58 -3.59 -15.42
CA THR A 300 4.66 -4.23 -16.36
C THR A 300 3.92 -5.40 -15.70
N VAL A 301 2.61 -5.48 -15.93
CA VAL A 301 1.73 -6.57 -15.48
C VAL A 301 1.07 -7.18 -16.73
N PRO A 302 1.72 -8.13 -17.43
CA PRO A 302 1.26 -8.56 -18.76
C PRO A 302 0.02 -9.49 -18.73
N HIS A 303 -0.30 -10.08 -17.58
CA HIS A 303 -1.44 -11.00 -17.43
C HIS A 303 -2.33 -10.57 -16.25
N ASN A 304 -3.61 -10.94 -16.29
CA ASN A 304 -4.51 -10.86 -15.14
C ASN A 304 -4.36 -12.12 -14.24
N ALA A 305 -5.07 -12.19 -13.11
CA ALA A 305 -5.03 -13.34 -12.19
C ALA A 305 -5.59 -14.64 -12.80
N ALA A 306 -6.32 -14.56 -13.91
CA ALA A 306 -6.78 -15.72 -14.68
C ALA A 306 -5.74 -16.19 -15.72
N GLY A 307 -4.56 -15.57 -15.78
CA GLY A 307 -3.50 -15.88 -16.75
C GLY A 307 -3.78 -15.38 -18.17
N GLN A 308 -4.80 -14.53 -18.37
CA GLN A 308 -5.13 -13.97 -19.66
C GLN A 308 -4.24 -12.76 -19.97
N PRO A 309 -3.74 -12.62 -21.21
CA PRO A 309 -2.90 -11.49 -21.57
C PRO A 309 -3.71 -10.20 -21.55
N ARG A 310 -3.10 -9.12 -21.03
CA ARG A 310 -3.64 -7.77 -21.16
C ARG A 310 -3.30 -7.24 -22.55
N SER A 311 -4.29 -6.81 -23.32
CA SER A 311 -4.06 -6.09 -24.58
C SER A 311 -3.56 -4.67 -24.26
N GLY A 312 -2.23 -4.50 -24.23
CA GLY A 312 -1.62 -3.28 -23.69
C GLY A 312 -1.73 -3.26 -22.16
N TRP A 313 -2.34 -2.22 -21.59
CA TRP A 313 -2.55 -2.10 -20.14
C TRP A 313 -3.88 -2.75 -19.67
N GLY A 314 -4.75 -3.19 -20.58
CA GLY A 314 -6.02 -3.83 -20.25
C GLY A 314 -6.99 -2.91 -19.49
N HIS A 315 -7.75 -3.49 -18.55
CA HIS A 315 -8.71 -2.79 -17.69
C HIS A 315 -8.30 -2.84 -16.22
N ALA A 316 -8.86 -1.94 -15.42
CA ALA A 316 -8.67 -1.96 -13.97
C ALA A 316 -9.23 -3.24 -13.33
N GLY A 317 -8.59 -3.70 -12.26
CA GLY A 317 -8.98 -4.92 -11.54
C GLY A 317 -8.15 -6.16 -11.89
N ALA A 318 -8.32 -7.19 -11.06
CA ALA A 318 -7.48 -8.39 -11.02
C ALA A 318 -7.84 -9.44 -12.07
N LEU A 319 -9.10 -9.48 -12.51
CA LEU A 319 -9.65 -10.50 -13.41
C LEU A 319 -10.16 -9.87 -14.69
#